data_AF-A0A7Y6DYR2-F1
#
_entry.id   AF-A0A7Y6DYR2-F1
#
_cell.length_a   1.000
_cell.length_b   1.000
_cell.length_c   1.000
_cell.angle_alpha   90.00
_cell.angle_beta   90.00
_cell.angle_gamma   90.00
#
_symmetry.space_group_name_H-M   'P 1'
#
loop_
_entity.id
_entity.type
_entity.pdbx_description
1 polymer ?
#
loop_
_entity_poly.entity_id
_entity_poly.type
_entity_poly.pdbx_seq_one_letter_code
_entity_poly.pdbx_strand_id
1 'polypeptide(L)'
;MNAKDVRLEMMRSTVVPGLRTLGWRGSAPHFHLPVASGDLALLSFQATMHTSPTATMFTFEIAHITPERLAERRAQDPSVPARPPAWFGQWAGGWSSRIGALLDPGLDRWWVLRHPEDAPAVAAEVLLLVRDVAMPHLLARSAGSPPPPPYPLDPIPLGDLADW
;
A
#
# COMPACT_ATOMS: atom_id res chain seq x y z
N MET A 1 -10.09 7.32 -22.93
CA MET A 1 -9.05 7.15 -21.90
C MET A 1 -9.00 5.67 -21.54
N ASN A 2 -7.85 5.01 -21.56
CA ASN A 2 -7.77 3.58 -21.20
C ASN A 2 -7.69 3.41 -19.67
N ALA A 3 -7.84 2.18 -19.17
CA ALA A 3 -7.82 1.92 -17.72
C ALA A 3 -6.50 2.36 -17.03
N LYS A 4 -5.37 2.27 -17.73
CA LYS A 4 -4.07 2.74 -17.22
C LYS A 4 -4.06 4.25 -17.04
N ASP A 5 -4.57 5.01 -18.00
CA ASP A 5 -4.65 6.46 -17.94
C ASP A 5 -5.59 6.93 -16.82
N VAL A 6 -6.75 6.26 -16.67
CA VAL A 6 -7.69 6.49 -15.57
C VAL A 6 -6.99 6.33 -14.22
N ARG A 7 -6.26 5.22 -14.04
CA ARG A 7 -5.52 4.94 -12.80
C ARG A 7 -4.44 5.97 -12.51
N LEU A 8 -3.67 6.37 -13.53
CA LEU A 8 -2.64 7.40 -13.36
C LEU A 8 -3.26 8.74 -12.97
N GLU A 9 -4.38 9.10 -13.58
CA GLU A 9 -5.10 10.32 -13.23
C GLU A 9 -5.69 10.25 -11.83
N MET A 10 -6.36 9.16 -11.45
CA MET A 10 -6.87 8.92 -10.10
C MET A 10 -5.76 9.04 -9.04
N MET A 11 -4.59 8.45 -9.31
CA MET A 11 -3.43 8.55 -8.43
C MET A 11 -2.98 10.00 -8.28
N ARG A 12 -2.87 10.74 -9.39
CA ARG A 12 -2.37 12.11 -9.43
C ARG A 12 -3.34 13.12 -8.79
N SER A 13 -4.63 13.01 -9.08
CA SER A 13 -5.65 14.00 -8.71
C SER A 13 -6.24 13.76 -7.32
N THR A 14 -6.29 12.50 -6.87
CA THR A 14 -7.04 12.13 -5.67
C THR A 14 -6.19 11.39 -4.64
N VAL A 15 -5.57 10.26 -5.01
CA VAL A 15 -4.88 9.40 -4.03
C VAL A 15 -3.64 10.08 -3.46
N VAL A 16 -2.75 10.62 -4.31
CA VAL A 16 -1.52 11.28 -3.83
C VAL A 16 -1.82 12.50 -2.95
N PRO A 17 -2.74 13.42 -3.33
CA PRO A 17 -3.18 14.48 -2.43
C PRO A 17 -3.78 13.97 -1.12
N GLY A 18 -4.64 12.94 -1.17
CA GLY A 18 -5.24 12.34 0.02
C GLY A 18 -4.20 11.73 0.97
N LEU A 19 -3.21 11.01 0.44
CA LEU A 19 -2.08 10.48 1.20
C LEU A 19 -1.30 11.60 1.89
N ARG A 20 -1.08 12.74 1.21
CA ARG A 20 -0.41 13.90 1.82
C ARG A 20 -1.21 14.49 2.98
N THR A 21 -2.54 14.58 2.86
CA THR A 21 -3.42 15.02 3.95
C THR A 21 -3.34 14.08 5.15
N LEU A 22 -3.17 12.78 4.91
CA LEU A 22 -2.94 11.76 5.95
C LEU A 22 -1.51 11.78 6.54
N GLY A 23 -0.63 12.67 6.09
CA GLY A 23 0.73 12.83 6.61
C GLY A 23 1.80 12.04 5.87
N TRP A 24 1.44 11.27 4.83
CA TRP A 24 2.41 10.57 4.00
C TRP A 24 3.25 11.55 3.17
N ARG A 25 4.52 11.18 2.96
CA ARG A 25 5.50 11.95 2.20
C ARG A 25 6.05 11.11 1.05
N GLY A 26 6.47 11.78 -0.02
CA GLY A 26 6.99 11.14 -1.23
C GLY A 26 6.09 11.36 -2.45
N SER A 27 6.23 10.47 -3.42
CA SER A 27 5.56 10.53 -4.71
C SER A 27 5.30 9.13 -5.23
N ALA A 28 4.24 8.96 -6.03
CA ALA A 28 3.97 7.65 -6.62
C ALA A 28 5.21 7.12 -7.38
N PRO A 29 5.53 5.81 -7.25
CA PRO A 29 4.75 4.80 -6.55
C PRO A 29 5.14 4.59 -5.06
N HIS A 30 6.02 5.41 -4.48
CA HIS A 30 6.62 5.15 -3.16
C HIS A 30 6.41 6.30 -2.16
N PHE A 31 5.84 5.96 -1.02
CA PHE A 31 5.55 6.89 0.07
C PHE A 31 6.15 6.37 1.37
N HIS A 32 6.38 7.31 2.29
CA HIS A 32 6.73 6.98 3.66
C HIS A 32 5.92 7.83 4.62
N LEU A 33 5.57 7.24 5.76
CA LEU A 33 4.96 7.94 6.88
C LEU A 33 6.07 8.33 7.85
N PRO A 34 6.31 9.63 8.11
CA PRO A 34 7.25 10.03 9.15
C PRO A 34 6.78 9.53 10.52
N VAL A 35 7.66 8.82 11.22
CA VAL A 35 7.42 8.29 12.57
C VAL A 35 8.52 8.74 13.51
N ALA A 36 8.20 8.94 14.79
CA ALA A 36 9.12 9.51 15.77
C ALA A 36 10.34 8.61 16.06
N SER A 37 10.20 7.28 15.90
CA SER A 37 11.29 6.33 16.10
C SER A 37 12.41 6.44 15.06
N GLY A 38 12.15 7.10 13.91
CA GLY A 38 13.07 7.11 12.78
C GLY A 38 13.02 5.85 11.92
N ASP A 39 12.13 4.90 12.22
CA ASP A 39 11.89 3.73 11.39
C ASP A 39 11.38 4.10 10.00
N LEU A 40 11.59 3.18 9.06
CA LEU A 40 10.98 3.27 7.74
C LEU A 40 9.58 2.64 7.77
N ALA A 41 8.55 3.49 7.87
CA ALA A 41 7.16 3.13 7.62
C ALA A 41 6.81 3.45 6.15
N LEU A 42 6.70 2.42 5.31
CA LEU A 42 6.68 2.52 3.85
C LEU A 42 5.35 2.08 3.26
N LEU A 43 4.98 2.69 2.13
CA LEU A 43 3.83 2.33 1.30
C LEU A 43 4.25 2.37 -0.17
N SER A 44 4.04 1.27 -0.89
CA SER A 44 4.32 1.17 -2.33
C SER A 44 3.07 0.77 -3.09
N PHE A 45 2.79 1.51 -4.16
CA PHE A 45 1.80 1.13 -5.14
C PHE A 45 2.32 -0.03 -6.01
N GLN A 46 1.52 -1.07 -6.19
CA GLN A 46 1.83 -2.24 -7.02
C GLN A 46 0.68 -2.48 -8.01
N ALA A 47 0.94 -2.32 -9.31
CA ALA A 47 0.02 -2.77 -10.35
C ALA A 47 0.42 -4.16 -10.87
N THR A 48 -0.56 -4.94 -11.36
CA THR A 48 -0.26 -6.20 -12.05
C THR A 48 0.51 -5.93 -13.34
N MET A 49 1.32 -6.89 -13.77
CA MET A 49 1.90 -6.88 -15.13
C MET A 49 0.85 -7.25 -16.20
N HIS A 50 -0.22 -7.93 -15.79
CA HIS A 50 -1.35 -8.31 -16.63
C HIS A 50 -2.41 -7.19 -16.63
N THR A 51 -2.06 -6.03 -17.20
CA THR A 51 -3.05 -4.99 -17.52
C THR A 51 -3.58 -5.23 -18.92
N SER A 52 -4.90 -5.39 -19.06
CA SER A 52 -5.53 -5.34 -20.38
C SER A 52 -5.83 -3.89 -20.75
N PRO A 53 -6.12 -3.58 -22.03
CA PRO A 53 -6.65 -2.26 -22.40
C PRO A 53 -7.95 -1.89 -21.66
N THR A 54 -8.68 -2.89 -21.15
CA THR A 54 -10.01 -2.78 -20.54
C THR A 54 -10.01 -2.80 -19.01
N ALA A 55 -8.91 -3.19 -18.37
CA ALA A 55 -8.81 -3.25 -16.92
C ALA A 55 -7.38 -3.11 -16.43
N THR A 56 -7.20 -2.37 -15.33
CA THR A 56 -5.98 -2.39 -14.54
C THR A 56 -6.30 -2.88 -13.14
N MET A 57 -5.45 -3.76 -12.63
CA MET A 57 -5.51 -4.23 -11.25
C MET A 57 -4.33 -3.70 -10.48
N PHE A 58 -4.54 -3.33 -9.23
CA PHE A 58 -3.48 -2.89 -8.34
C PHE A 58 -3.78 -3.17 -6.88
N THR A 59 -2.73 -3.10 -6.06
CA THR A 59 -2.78 -3.14 -4.61
C THR A 59 -1.73 -2.18 -4.04
N PHE A 60 -1.69 -2.08 -2.72
CA PHE A 60 -0.62 -1.40 -2.00
C PHE A 60 0.12 -2.39 -1.10
N GLU A 61 1.44 -2.30 -1.14
CA GLU A 61 2.33 -2.98 -0.20
C GLU A 61 2.74 -2.01 0.90
N ILE A 62 2.81 -2.50 2.13
CA ILE A 62 3.30 -1.75 3.28
C ILE A 62 4.45 -2.48 3.95
N ALA A 63 5.38 -1.72 4.51
CA ALA A 63 6.51 -2.29 5.23
C ALA A 63 6.96 -1.44 6.39
N HIS A 64 7.50 -2.11 7.40
CA HIS A 64 8.19 -1.52 8.53
C HIS A 64 9.60 -2.10 8.61
N ILE A 65 10.61 -1.24 8.62
CA ILE A 65 12.03 -1.61 8.70
C ILE A 65 12.71 -0.67 9.69
N THR A 66 13.40 -1.22 10.68
CA THR A 66 14.19 -0.40 11.61
C THR A 66 15.54 0.00 10.97
N PRO A 67 16.15 1.12 11.39
CA PRO A 67 17.46 1.53 10.88
C PRO A 67 18.55 0.46 11.05
N GLU A 68 18.52 -0.29 12.16
CA GLU A 68 19.48 -1.34 12.48
C GLU A 68 19.38 -2.50 11.48
N ARG A 69 18.15 -2.98 11.21
CA ARG A 69 17.91 -4.05 10.23
C ARG A 69 18.34 -3.65 8.82
N LEU A 70 18.04 -2.41 8.43
CA LEU A 70 18.48 -1.90 7.13
C LEU A 70 20.00 -1.81 7.05
N ALA A 71 20.66 -1.34 8.11
CA ALA A 71 22.13 -1.24 8.17
C ALA A 71 22.79 -2.63 8.09
N GLU A 72 22.27 -3.61 8.85
CA GLU A 72 22.71 -5.01 8.80
C GLU A 72 22.60 -5.56 7.36
N ARG A 73 21.46 -5.35 6.71
CA ARG A 73 21.26 -5.83 5.34
C ARG A 73 22.19 -5.15 4.35
N ARG A 74 22.37 -3.83 4.45
CA ARG A 74 23.28 -3.04 3.60
C ARG A 74 24.76 -3.44 3.78
N ALA A 75 25.15 -3.89 4.98
CA ALA A 75 26.50 -4.38 5.23
C ALA A 75 26.76 -5.71 4.50
N GLN A 76 25.72 -6.55 4.36
CA GLN A 76 25.79 -7.81 3.61
C GLN A 76 25.66 -7.60 2.10
N ASP A 77 24.83 -6.63 1.69
CA ASP A 77 24.56 -6.32 0.29
C ASP A 77 24.49 -4.79 0.08
N PRO A 78 25.59 -4.17 -0.35
CA PRO A 78 25.64 -2.72 -0.57
C PRO A 78 24.69 -2.21 -1.67
N SER A 79 24.08 -3.08 -2.50
CA SER A 79 23.10 -2.68 -3.51
C SER A 79 21.73 -2.32 -2.91
N VAL A 80 21.50 -2.65 -1.64
CA VAL A 80 20.29 -2.29 -0.90
C VAL A 80 20.15 -0.76 -0.84
N PRO A 81 19.06 -0.17 -1.36
CA PRO A 81 18.85 1.28 -1.32
C PRO A 81 18.64 1.81 0.11
N ALA A 82 18.94 3.09 0.34
CA ALA A 82 18.81 3.71 1.67
C ALA A 82 17.35 3.89 2.11
N ARG A 83 16.45 3.95 1.14
CA ARG A 83 15.01 3.92 1.34
C ARG A 83 14.42 2.92 0.34
N PRO A 84 14.35 1.64 0.70
CA PRO A 84 13.79 0.65 -0.20
C PRO A 84 12.27 0.88 -0.39
N PRO A 85 11.70 0.37 -1.48
CA PRO A 85 10.25 0.33 -1.63
C PRO A 85 9.65 -0.69 -0.66
N ALA A 86 8.37 -0.53 -0.29
CA ALA A 86 7.71 -1.39 0.70
C ALA A 86 7.74 -2.90 0.34
N TRP A 87 7.65 -3.26 -0.93
CA TRP A 87 7.74 -4.68 -1.37
C TRP A 87 9.07 -5.35 -1.09
N PHE A 88 10.08 -4.55 -0.75
CA PHE A 88 11.39 -5.01 -0.35
C PHE A 88 11.51 -5.27 1.14
N GLY A 89 10.49 -4.94 1.94
CA GLY A 89 10.56 -4.92 3.41
C GLY A 89 11.04 -6.25 4.01
N GLN A 90 10.45 -7.36 3.58
CA GLN A 90 10.87 -8.70 4.02
C GLN A 90 12.33 -9.01 3.65
N TRP A 91 12.76 -8.64 2.44
CA TRP A 91 14.15 -8.85 2.00
C TRP A 91 15.15 -7.91 2.68
N ALA A 92 14.69 -6.75 3.12
CA ALA A 92 15.45 -5.79 3.93
C ALA A 92 15.54 -6.18 5.42
N GLY A 93 15.02 -7.34 5.81
CA GLY A 93 15.02 -7.80 7.21
C GLY A 93 13.94 -7.15 8.08
N GLY A 94 12.96 -6.49 7.47
CA GLY A 94 11.80 -5.91 8.14
C GLY A 94 10.53 -6.75 7.96
N TRP A 95 9.40 -6.15 8.35
CA TRP A 95 8.07 -6.70 8.10
C TRP A 95 7.47 -6.08 6.84
N SER A 96 6.74 -6.86 6.04
CA SER A 96 5.93 -6.34 4.93
C SER A 96 4.66 -7.15 4.73
N SER A 97 3.65 -6.53 4.12
CA SER A 97 2.41 -7.16 3.70
C SER A 97 1.76 -6.36 2.58
N ARG A 98 0.94 -7.00 1.74
CA ARG A 98 -0.09 -6.28 0.98
C ARG A 98 -1.19 -5.84 1.92
N ILE A 99 -1.75 -4.66 1.68
CA ILE A 99 -2.84 -4.11 2.47
C ILE A 99 -4.09 -5.00 2.38
N GLY A 100 -4.33 -5.62 1.22
CA GLY A 100 -5.45 -6.53 1.01
C GLY A 100 -5.41 -7.74 1.94
N ALA A 101 -4.23 -8.34 2.10
CA ALA A 101 -4.00 -9.48 3.00
C ALA A 101 -4.16 -9.15 4.50
N LEU A 102 -4.37 -7.88 4.87
CA LEU A 102 -4.61 -7.44 6.25
C LEU A 102 -6.11 -7.28 6.58
N LEU A 103 -6.99 -7.46 5.61
CA LEU A 103 -8.43 -7.31 5.80
C LEU A 103 -9.00 -8.64 6.33
N ASP A 104 -8.89 -9.71 5.54
CA ASP A 104 -9.45 -11.00 5.90
C ASP A 104 -8.38 -12.09 5.75
N PRO A 105 -8.07 -12.88 6.80
CA PRO A 105 -7.12 -13.98 6.70
C PRO A 105 -7.44 -14.91 5.52
N GLY A 106 -6.55 -14.93 4.53
CA GLY A 106 -6.67 -15.78 3.34
C GLY A 106 -7.20 -15.07 2.09
N LEU A 107 -7.62 -13.80 2.19
CA LEU A 107 -8.02 -12.98 1.03
C LEU A 107 -7.02 -11.84 0.81
N ASP A 108 -6.36 -11.83 -0.35
CA ASP A 108 -5.56 -10.68 -0.80
C ASP A 108 -6.40 -9.82 -1.74
N ARG A 109 -6.94 -8.70 -1.24
CA ARG A 109 -7.74 -7.77 -2.05
C ARG A 109 -6.87 -7.00 -3.05
N TRP A 110 -7.33 -6.99 -4.29
CA TRP A 110 -6.84 -6.14 -5.38
C TRP A 110 -7.98 -5.27 -5.89
N TRP A 111 -7.71 -3.99 -6.11
CA TRP A 111 -8.66 -3.10 -6.78
C TRP A 111 -8.62 -3.32 -8.28
N VAL A 112 -9.78 -3.23 -8.91
CA VAL A 112 -9.92 -3.28 -10.36
C VAL A 112 -10.52 -1.95 -10.83
N LEU A 113 -9.86 -1.31 -11.79
CA LEU A 113 -10.41 -0.16 -12.51
C LEU A 113 -10.68 -0.61 -13.94
N ARG A 114 -11.96 -0.60 -14.33
CA ARG A 114 -12.40 -0.91 -15.69
C ARG A 114 -12.79 0.35 -16.43
N HIS A 115 -13.45 1.27 -15.72
CA HIS A 115 -14.01 2.49 -16.29
C HIS A 115 -13.63 3.74 -15.47
N PRO A 116 -13.64 4.94 -16.08
CA PRO A 116 -13.38 6.20 -15.37
C PRO A 116 -14.26 6.43 -14.14
N GLU A 117 -15.51 5.99 -14.18
CA GLU A 117 -16.50 6.10 -13.09
C GLU A 117 -16.16 5.27 -11.86
N ASP A 118 -15.31 4.25 -11.98
CA ASP A 118 -14.83 3.45 -10.84
C ASP A 118 -13.87 4.25 -9.96
N ALA A 119 -13.16 5.22 -10.56
CA ALA A 119 -12.02 5.89 -9.94
C ALA A 119 -12.35 6.62 -8.63
N PRO A 120 -13.45 7.38 -8.50
CA PRO A 120 -13.79 8.04 -7.24
C PRO A 120 -14.02 7.05 -6.09
N ALA A 121 -14.75 5.96 -6.34
CA ALA A 121 -15.06 4.95 -5.32
C ALA A 121 -13.78 4.20 -4.89
N VAL A 122 -12.98 3.76 -5.86
CA VAL A 122 -11.70 3.09 -5.60
C VAL A 122 -10.72 4.01 -4.86
N ALA A 123 -10.62 5.29 -5.24
CA ALA A 123 -9.75 6.24 -4.54
C ALA A 123 -10.18 6.45 -3.08
N ALA A 124 -11.49 6.57 -2.82
CA ALA A 124 -12.02 6.72 -1.47
C ALA A 124 -11.72 5.48 -0.62
N GLU A 125 -11.93 4.28 -1.15
CA GLU A 125 -11.63 3.03 -0.45
C GLU A 125 -10.12 2.89 -0.18
N VAL A 126 -9.25 3.19 -1.15
CA VAL A 126 -7.79 3.18 -0.96
C VAL A 126 -7.39 4.07 0.21
N LEU A 127 -7.88 5.31 0.24
CA LEU A 127 -7.52 6.26 1.30
C LEU A 127 -8.06 5.82 2.67
N LEU A 128 -9.27 5.25 2.70
CA LEU A 128 -9.85 4.67 3.90
C LEU A 128 -9.00 3.52 4.44
N LEU A 129 -8.64 2.55 3.59
CA LEU A 129 -7.81 1.41 4.02
C LEU A 129 -6.40 1.83 4.42
N VAL A 130 -5.82 2.83 3.74
CA VAL A 130 -4.53 3.37 4.18
C VAL A 130 -4.64 3.98 5.58
N ARG A 131 -5.69 4.76 5.84
CA ARG A 131 -5.92 5.39 7.15
C ARG A 131 -6.21 4.37 8.25
N ASP A 132 -7.10 3.42 7.98
CA ASP A 132 -7.70 2.57 9.01
C ASP A 132 -6.97 1.23 9.19
N VAL A 133 -6.19 0.81 8.19
CA VAL A 133 -5.48 -0.47 8.21
C VAL A 133 -3.96 -0.25 8.14
N ALA A 134 -3.46 0.40 7.09
CA ALA A 134 -2.01 0.53 6.91
C ALA A 134 -1.35 1.34 8.02
N MET A 135 -1.89 2.52 8.35
CA MET A 135 -1.31 3.39 9.37
C MET A 135 -1.27 2.73 10.75
N PRO A 136 -2.35 2.13 11.29
CA PRO A 136 -2.29 1.42 12.56
C PRO A 136 -1.24 0.30 12.60
N HIS A 137 -1.12 -0.49 11.53
CA HIS A 137 -0.11 -1.55 11.45
C HIS A 137 1.32 -1.02 11.50
N LEU A 138 1.59 0.11 10.84
CA LEU A 138 2.93 0.71 10.80
C LEU A 138 3.24 1.45 12.10
N LEU A 139 2.30 2.24 12.61
CA LEU A 139 2.46 3.01 13.83
C LEU A 139 2.64 2.11 15.06
N ALA A 140 1.88 1.02 15.17
CA ALA A 140 2.05 0.06 16.26
C ALA A 140 3.46 -0.55 16.27
N ARG A 141 3.95 -0.97 15.09
CA ARG A 141 5.32 -1.52 14.95
C ARG A 141 6.39 -0.49 15.29
N SER A 142 6.25 0.74 14.82
CA SER A 142 7.16 1.83 15.15
C SER A 142 7.14 2.21 16.64
N ALA A 143 6.03 1.97 17.33
CA ALA A 143 5.91 2.16 18.77
C ALA A 143 6.31 0.91 19.59
N GLY A 144 6.74 -0.19 18.94
CA GLY A 144 7.03 -1.45 19.62
C GLY A 144 5.81 -2.14 20.24
N SER A 145 4.60 -1.74 19.84
CA SER A 145 3.33 -2.31 20.31
C SER A 145 2.85 -3.42 19.35
N PRO A 146 2.07 -4.40 19.84
CA PRO A 146 1.42 -5.38 18.97
C PRO A 146 0.57 -4.68 17.91
N PRO A 147 0.70 -5.03 16.61
CA PRO A 147 -0.17 -4.50 15.58
C PRO A 147 -1.61 -4.98 15.80
N PRO A 148 -2.61 -4.23 15.30
CA PRO A 148 -3.99 -4.69 15.37
C PRO A 148 -4.15 -6.02 14.62
N PRO A 149 -5.13 -6.85 15.00
CA PRO A 149 -5.51 -8.01 14.20
C PRO A 149 -6.02 -7.57 12.82
N PRO A 150 -6.03 -8.47 11.83
CA PRO A 150 -6.70 -8.20 10.56
C PRO A 150 -8.12 -7.70 10.76
N TYR A 151 -8.53 -6.69 9.99
CA TYR A 151 -9.85 -6.06 10.11
C TYR A 151 -10.85 -6.75 9.18
N PRO A 152 -11.80 -7.56 9.68
CA PRO A 152 -12.95 -7.90 8.85
C PRO A 152 -13.67 -6.59 8.54
N LEU A 153 -13.57 -6.13 7.29
CA LEU A 153 -14.45 -5.07 6.82
C LEU A 153 -15.86 -5.66 6.85
N ASP A 154 -16.82 -4.93 7.42
CA ASP A 154 -18.22 -5.16 7.07
C ASP A 154 -18.28 -5.24 5.53
N PRO A 155 -18.95 -6.24 4.96
CA PRO A 155 -18.94 -6.43 3.51
C PRO A 155 -19.46 -5.15 2.85
N ILE A 156 -18.55 -4.42 2.20
CA ILE A 156 -18.93 -3.46 1.16
C ILE A 156 -19.74 -4.29 0.16
N PRO A 157 -20.99 -3.91 -0.19
CA PRO A 157 -21.81 -4.70 -1.08
C PRO A 157 -21.00 -5.01 -2.34
N LEU A 158 -20.70 -6.31 -2.50
CA LEU A 158 -20.00 -6.89 -3.62
C LEU A 158 -20.91 -6.72 -4.84
N GLY A 159 -20.85 -5.56 -5.48
CA GLY A 159 -21.24 -5.43 -6.87
C GLY A 159 -20.27 -6.27 -7.70
N ASP A 160 -20.73 -7.45 -8.09
CA ASP A 160 -20.22 -8.29 -9.18
C ASP A 160 -18.73 -8.69 -9.13
N LEU A 161 -18.39 -9.57 -8.17
CA LEU A 161 -17.25 -10.50 -8.32
C LEU A 161 -17.65 -11.88 -8.87
N ALA A 162 -18.90 -12.04 -9.32
CA ALA A 162 -19.29 -13.18 -10.13
C ALA A 162 -18.91 -12.88 -11.59
N ASP A 163 -17.66 -13.18 -11.94
CA ASP A 163 -17.18 -13.59 -13.27
C ASP A 163 -15.66 -13.40 -13.31
N TRP A 164 -14.95 -14.45 -12.85
CA TRP A 164 -13.55 -14.72 -13.10
C TRP A 164 -13.42 -16.15 -13.62
#